data_AF-A0A3B9SPF9-F1
#
_entry.id   AF-A0A3B9SPF9-F1
#
_cell.length_a   1.000
_cell.length_b   1.000
_cell.length_c   1.000
_cell.angle_alpha   90.00
_cell.angle_beta   90.00
_cell.angle_gamma   90.00
#
_symmetry.space_group_name_H-M   'P 1'
#
loop_
_entity.id
_entity.type
_entity.pdbx_description
1 polymer ?
#
loop_
_entity_poly.entity_id
_entity_poly.type
_entity_poly.pdbx_seq_one_letter_code
_entity_poly.pdbx_strand_id
1 'polypeptide(L)'
;TEFCWQEGGGLLSASLPVGAVRLTLSGRDDAALSAALAPVVTRLRGRSWDLVGVGGTITTLAAMAQRLEVYDPARVHGYLLSRREVEELLAALLAATLEERRRMPGLQPERADIIPAGARILRAVMQGLAAPAVRVSEFDLLHGIALAAAVGA
;
A
#
# COMPACT_ATOMS: atom_id res chain seq x y z
N THR A 1 -1.29 -4.98 -8.67
CA THR A 1 -0.85 -5.19 -7.28
C THR A 1 -0.70 -6.66 -7.07
N GLU A 2 0.46 -7.05 -6.55
CA GLU A 2 0.77 -8.43 -6.19
C GLU A 2 0.39 -8.68 -4.73
N PHE A 3 -0.11 -9.88 -4.45
CA PHE A 3 -0.36 -10.38 -3.12
C PHE A 3 0.38 -11.70 -2.96
N CYS A 4 1.12 -11.85 -1.86
CA CYS A 4 1.80 -13.09 -1.51
C CYS A 4 1.42 -13.48 -0.08
N TRP A 5 1.18 -14.75 0.18
CA TRP A 5 0.84 -15.24 1.52
C TRP A 5 1.31 -16.68 1.70
N GLN A 6 1.47 -17.08 2.96
CA GLN A 6 1.80 -18.45 3.32
C GLN A 6 0.52 -19.24 3.64
N GLU A 7 0.40 -20.45 3.09
CA GLU A 7 -0.69 -21.38 3.36
C GLU A 7 -0.17 -22.81 3.20
N GLY A 8 -0.44 -23.69 4.19
CA GLY A 8 -0.03 -25.09 4.12
C GLY A 8 1.48 -25.32 3.98
N GLY A 9 2.32 -24.40 4.48
CA GLY A 9 3.78 -24.48 4.37
C GLY A 9 4.35 -24.02 3.02
N GLY A 10 3.50 -23.63 2.06
CA GLY A 10 3.91 -23.06 0.77
C GLY A 10 3.71 -21.56 0.70
N LEU A 11 4.45 -20.91 -0.21
CA LEU A 11 4.23 -19.51 -0.61
C LEU A 11 3.30 -19.48 -1.84
N LEU A 12 2.15 -18.83 -1.68
CA LEU A 12 1.18 -18.60 -2.76
C LEU A 12 1.21 -17.12 -3.15
N SER A 13 0.84 -16.84 -4.40
CA SER A 13 0.70 -15.47 -4.89
C SER A 13 -0.48 -15.28 -5.84
N ALA A 14 -0.91 -14.03 -5.98
CA ALA A 14 -1.92 -13.60 -6.94
C ALA A 14 -1.64 -12.18 -7.42
N SER A 15 -1.68 -11.99 -8.74
CA SER A 15 -1.57 -10.67 -9.38
C SER A 15 -2.96 -10.15 -9.71
N LEU A 16 -3.28 -8.95 -9.24
CA LEU A 16 -4.51 -8.26 -9.58
C LEU A 16 -4.22 -7.01 -10.40
N PRO A 17 -4.99 -6.71 -11.46
CA PRO A 17 -4.81 -5.52 -12.30
C PRO A 17 -5.37 -4.26 -11.63
N VAL A 18 -5.08 -4.08 -10.35
CA VAL A 18 -5.33 -2.87 -9.57
C VAL A 18 -4.00 -2.19 -9.32
N GLY A 19 -3.90 -0.89 -9.57
CA GLY A 19 -2.66 -0.13 -9.40
C GLY A 19 -2.98 1.35 -9.44
N ALA A 20 -2.22 2.17 -8.70
CA ALA A 20 -2.53 3.58 -8.48
C ALA A 20 -2.75 4.33 -9.82
N VAL A 21 -1.81 4.22 -10.75
CA VAL A 21 -1.92 4.84 -12.10
C VAL A 21 -3.18 4.37 -12.83
N ARG A 22 -3.43 3.06 -12.90
CA ARG A 22 -4.61 2.52 -13.59
C ARG A 22 -5.91 2.99 -12.95
N LEU A 23 -5.96 3.04 -11.61
CA LEU A 23 -7.14 3.48 -10.87
C LEU A 23 -7.39 4.98 -11.07
N THR A 24 -6.34 5.81 -11.04
CA THR A 24 -6.42 7.24 -11.34
C THR A 24 -6.97 7.48 -12.76
N LEU A 25 -6.49 6.74 -13.75
CA LEU A 25 -6.92 6.91 -15.14
C LEU A 25 -8.32 6.36 -15.43
N SER A 26 -8.71 5.27 -14.78
CA SER A 26 -10.01 4.62 -15.04
C SER A 26 -11.16 5.20 -14.21
N GLY A 27 -10.87 6.03 -13.20
CA GLY A 27 -11.89 6.66 -12.36
C GLY A 27 -12.77 5.67 -11.58
N ARG A 28 -12.32 4.42 -11.39
CA ARG A 28 -13.13 3.38 -10.72
C ARG A 28 -13.58 3.83 -9.34
N ASP A 29 -14.85 3.60 -9.06
CA ASP A 29 -15.43 3.78 -7.74
C ASP A 29 -15.02 2.67 -6.76
N ASP A 30 -15.46 2.80 -5.51
CA ASP A 30 -15.13 1.84 -4.45
C ASP A 30 -15.76 0.45 -4.67
N ALA A 31 -16.89 0.37 -5.39
CA ALA A 31 -17.53 -0.89 -5.73
C ALA A 31 -16.70 -1.66 -6.77
N ALA A 32 -16.25 -1.00 -7.83
CA ALA A 32 -15.38 -1.58 -8.85
C ALA A 32 -14.01 -1.97 -8.28
N LEU A 33 -13.47 -1.20 -7.34
CA LEU A 33 -12.25 -1.57 -6.62
C LEU A 33 -12.46 -2.82 -5.76
N SER A 34 -13.56 -2.89 -5.01
CA SER A 34 -13.87 -4.06 -4.18
C SER A 34 -14.06 -5.32 -5.01
N ALA A 35 -14.77 -5.23 -6.14
CA ALA A 35 -14.92 -6.34 -7.08
C ALA A 35 -13.58 -6.82 -7.64
N ALA A 36 -12.67 -5.89 -7.98
CA ALA A 36 -11.34 -6.23 -8.48
C ALA A 36 -10.45 -6.90 -7.41
N LEU A 37 -10.62 -6.56 -6.14
CA LEU A 37 -9.90 -7.15 -5.00
C LEU A 37 -10.53 -8.48 -4.51
N ALA A 38 -11.79 -8.75 -4.86
CA ALA A 38 -12.55 -9.88 -4.37
C ALA A 38 -11.88 -11.25 -4.50
N PRO A 39 -11.14 -11.58 -5.59
CA PRO A 39 -10.48 -12.89 -5.71
C PRO A 39 -9.50 -13.20 -4.58
N VAL A 40 -8.76 -12.18 -4.13
CA VAL A 40 -7.80 -12.31 -3.02
C VAL A 40 -8.50 -12.16 -1.68
N VAL A 41 -9.29 -11.09 -1.51
CA VAL A 41 -9.97 -10.81 -0.23
C VAL A 41 -10.88 -11.95 0.20
N THR A 42 -11.63 -12.55 -0.72
CA THR A 42 -12.54 -13.67 -0.41
C THR A 42 -11.79 -14.93 0.03
N ARG A 43 -10.59 -15.16 -0.49
CA ARG A 43 -9.75 -16.30 -0.09
C ARG A 43 -9.12 -16.10 1.29
N LEU A 44 -8.69 -14.88 1.56
CA LEU A 44 -7.90 -14.55 2.75
C LEU A 44 -8.76 -14.11 3.94
N ARG A 45 -10.02 -13.70 3.73
CA ARG A 45 -10.92 -13.33 4.84
C ARG A 45 -11.16 -14.49 5.82
N GLY A 46 -11.53 -14.14 7.05
CA GLY A 46 -11.88 -15.12 8.10
C GLY A 46 -10.70 -15.62 8.93
N ARG A 47 -9.50 -15.07 8.71
CA ARG A 47 -8.31 -15.29 9.55
C ARG A 47 -7.54 -13.99 9.74
N SER A 48 -6.71 -13.95 10.77
CA SER A 48 -5.85 -12.79 11.05
C SER A 48 -4.54 -12.91 10.27
N TRP A 49 -4.09 -11.80 9.68
CA TRP A 49 -2.86 -11.73 8.92
C TRP A 49 -2.00 -10.58 9.40
N ASP A 50 -0.69 -10.82 9.51
CA ASP A 50 0.30 -9.77 9.62
C ASP A 50 0.59 -9.21 8.22
N LEU A 51 0.00 -8.06 7.91
CA LEU A 51 0.20 -7.43 6.61
C LEU A 51 1.57 -6.76 6.55
N VAL A 52 2.33 -7.07 5.51
CA VAL A 52 3.52 -6.33 5.10
C VAL A 52 3.22 -5.65 3.76
N GLY A 53 3.39 -4.34 3.70
CA GLY A 53 3.20 -3.55 2.50
C GLY A 53 4.52 -3.03 1.97
N VAL A 54 4.72 -3.16 0.65
CA VAL A 54 5.92 -2.73 -0.06
C VAL A 54 5.56 -1.77 -1.20
N GLY A 55 6.55 -1.02 -1.66
CA GLY A 55 6.44 -0.15 -2.83
C GLY A 55 6.01 1.28 -2.51
N GLY A 56 6.12 2.15 -3.53
CA GLY A 56 6.12 3.60 -3.35
C GLY A 56 4.90 4.18 -2.65
N THR A 57 3.69 3.68 -2.92
CA THR A 57 2.48 4.14 -2.21
C THR A 57 2.59 3.90 -0.70
N ILE A 58 3.04 2.70 -0.31
CA ILE A 58 3.08 2.30 1.10
C ILE A 58 4.13 3.13 1.85
N THR A 59 5.30 3.30 1.26
CA THR A 59 6.40 4.06 1.85
C THR A 59 6.10 5.56 1.90
N THR A 60 5.43 6.11 0.88
CA THR A 60 4.95 7.50 0.89
C THR A 60 3.89 7.71 1.97
N LEU A 61 2.90 6.82 2.13
CA LEU A 61 1.90 6.98 3.19
C LEU A 61 2.51 6.90 4.59
N ALA A 62 3.52 6.05 4.79
CA ALA A 62 4.27 6.00 6.04
C ALA A 62 5.03 7.31 6.32
N ALA A 63 5.70 7.87 5.30
CA ALA A 63 6.38 9.15 5.42
C ALA A 63 5.39 10.30 5.70
N MET A 64 4.23 10.31 5.05
CA MET A 64 3.16 11.29 5.29
C MET A 64 2.56 11.17 6.69
N ALA A 65 2.28 9.96 7.17
CA ALA A 65 1.76 9.72 8.52
C ALA A 65 2.71 10.26 9.59
N GLN A 66 4.02 10.13 9.35
CA GLN A 66 5.07 10.66 10.20
C GLN A 66 5.42 12.14 9.95
N ARG A 67 4.79 12.78 8.95
CA ARG A 67 5.05 14.16 8.50
C ARG A 67 6.54 14.43 8.25
N LEU A 68 7.21 13.53 7.54
CA LEU A 68 8.63 13.67 7.25
C LEU A 68 8.88 14.80 6.23
N GLU A 69 9.63 15.83 6.63
CA GLU A 69 10.09 16.88 5.70
C GLU A 69 11.19 16.34 4.75
N VAL A 70 12.05 15.47 5.29
CA VAL A 70 13.08 14.76 4.52
C VAL A 70 12.85 13.28 4.67
N TYR A 71 12.84 12.56 3.55
CA TYR A 71 12.64 11.11 3.54
C TYR A 71 13.75 10.40 4.32
N ASP A 72 13.36 9.55 5.27
CA ASP A 72 14.27 8.76 6.09
C ASP A 72 13.86 7.27 6.02
N PRO A 73 14.61 6.44 5.27
CA PRO A 73 14.32 5.02 5.12
C PRO A 73 14.30 4.25 6.44
N ALA A 74 15.11 4.65 7.42
CA ALA A 74 15.18 3.97 8.71
C ALA A 74 13.92 4.22 9.56
N ARG A 75 13.28 5.37 9.37
CA ARG A 75 11.98 5.69 9.99
C ARG A 75 10.80 5.09 9.23
N VAL A 76 10.93 4.91 7.92
CA VAL A 76 9.87 4.34 7.07
C VAL A 76 9.84 2.82 7.18
N HIS A 77 11.00 2.16 7.14
CA HIS A 77 11.09 0.71 7.29
C HIS A 77 10.56 0.26 8.65
N GLY A 78 9.71 -0.75 8.66
CA GLY A 78 9.14 -1.32 9.88
C GLY A 78 8.04 -0.49 10.52
N TYR A 79 7.77 0.73 10.05
CA TYR A 79 6.70 1.57 10.56
C TYR A 79 5.35 0.85 10.44
N LEU A 80 4.59 0.87 11.53
CA LEU A 80 3.28 0.23 11.60
C LEU A 80 2.20 1.27 11.25
N LEU A 81 1.83 1.33 9.98
CA LEU A 81 0.84 2.26 9.47
C LEU A 81 -0.57 1.71 9.75
N SER A 82 -1.33 2.40 10.60
CA SER A 82 -2.68 1.99 10.98
C SER A 82 -3.71 2.29 9.90
N ARG A 83 -4.80 1.52 9.88
CA ARG A 83 -5.93 1.76 8.98
C ARG A 83 -6.53 3.16 9.19
N ARG A 84 -6.56 3.62 10.45
CA ARG A 84 -7.03 4.97 10.81
C ARG A 84 -6.16 6.05 10.16
N GLU A 85 -4.84 5.93 10.24
CA GLU A 85 -3.92 6.88 9.59
C GLU A 85 -4.11 6.88 8.07
N VAL A 86 -4.30 5.70 7.44
CA VAL A 86 -4.60 5.61 6.00
C VAL A 86 -5.90 6.32 5.66
N GLU A 87 -6.95 6.16 6.47
CA GLU A 87 -8.25 6.81 6.27
C GLU A 87 -8.16 8.34 6.43
N GLU A 88 -7.44 8.82 7.45
CA GLU A 88 -7.19 10.25 7.70
C GLU A 88 -6.37 10.89 6.57
N LEU A 89 -5.28 10.24 6.15
CA LEU A 89 -4.47 10.69 5.03
C LEU A 89 -5.28 10.72 3.73
N LEU A 90 -6.08 9.68 3.47
CA LEU A 90 -6.93 9.65 2.29
C LEU A 90 -7.96 10.78 2.30
N ALA A 91 -8.60 11.06 3.43
CA ALA A 91 -9.54 12.17 3.56
C ALA A 91 -8.86 13.52 3.28
N ALA A 92 -7.68 13.76 3.86
CA ALA A 92 -6.89 14.96 3.61
C ALA A 92 -6.47 15.10 2.15
N LEU A 93 -6.01 14.01 1.53
CA LEU A 93 -5.65 13.95 0.12
C LEU A 93 -6.83 14.30 -0.78
N LEU A 94 -8.01 13.75 -0.51
CA LEU A 94 -9.21 13.99 -1.32
C LEU A 94 -9.75 15.42 -1.17
N ALA A 95 -9.58 16.04 0.00
CA ALA A 95 -9.97 17.43 0.25
C ALA A 95 -9.00 18.45 -0.38
N ALA A 96 -7.76 18.06 -0.64
CA ALA A 96 -6.73 18.94 -1.21
C ALA A 96 -6.73 18.94 -2.74
N THR A 97 -6.47 20.11 -3.31
CA THR A 97 -6.09 20.29 -4.72
C THR A 97 -4.71 19.65 -5.01
N LEU A 98 -4.39 19.47 -6.29
CA LEU A 98 -3.09 18.92 -6.70
C LEU A 98 -1.92 19.79 -6.19
N GLU A 99 -2.05 21.12 -6.26
CA GLU A 99 -1.02 22.05 -5.79
C GLU A 99 -0.81 21.98 -4.27
N GLU A 100 -1.89 21.80 -3.50
CA GLU A 100 -1.79 21.62 -2.06
C GLU A 100 -1.15 20.27 -1.71
N ARG A 101 -1.50 19.20 -2.43
CA ARG A 101 -0.88 17.87 -2.23
C ARG A 101 0.63 17.91 -2.46
N ARG A 102 1.10 18.64 -3.48
CA ARG A 102 2.55 18.81 -3.76
C ARG A 102 3.34 19.43 -2.60
N ARG A 103 2.65 20.06 -1.64
CA ARG A 103 3.24 20.71 -0.46
C ARG A 103 3.02 19.91 0.83
N MET A 104 2.35 18.75 0.78
CA MET A 104 2.12 17.93 1.96
C MET A 104 3.41 17.24 2.40
N PRO A 105 3.81 17.33 3.69
CA PRO A 105 4.99 16.65 4.20
C PRO A 105 4.93 15.13 3.93
N GLY A 106 6.07 14.54 3.56
CA GLY A 106 6.21 13.13 3.24
C GLY A 106 5.69 12.72 1.85
N LEU A 107 5.02 13.61 1.12
CA LEU A 107 4.54 13.36 -0.25
C LEU A 107 5.49 13.97 -1.27
N GLN A 108 6.15 13.12 -2.06
CA GLN A 108 6.92 13.56 -3.22
C GLN A 108 5.99 14.23 -4.25
N PRO A 109 6.31 15.45 -4.75
CA PRO A 109 5.45 16.19 -5.68
C PRO A 109 5.06 15.42 -6.93
N GLU A 110 5.94 14.53 -7.42
CA GLU A 110 5.74 13.69 -8.61
C GLU A 110 4.69 12.59 -8.39
N ARG A 111 4.33 12.32 -7.13
CA ARG A 111 3.33 11.31 -6.75
C ARG A 111 1.98 11.91 -6.35
N ALA A 112 1.87 13.25 -6.32
CA ALA A 112 0.72 13.95 -5.75
C ALA A 112 -0.61 13.69 -6.48
N ASP A 113 -0.56 13.30 -7.75
CA ASP A 113 -1.71 12.96 -8.58
C ASP A 113 -2.21 11.52 -8.37
N ILE A 114 -1.30 10.56 -8.16
CA ILE A 114 -1.61 9.13 -8.04
C ILE A 114 -1.77 8.63 -6.61
N ILE A 115 -1.21 9.33 -5.61
CA ILE A 115 -1.23 8.86 -4.22
C ILE A 115 -2.64 8.63 -3.64
N PRO A 116 -3.70 9.43 -3.95
CA PRO A 116 -5.02 9.16 -3.39
C PRO A 116 -5.60 7.83 -3.88
N ALA A 117 -5.32 7.47 -5.14
CA ALA A 117 -5.73 6.19 -5.71
C ALA A 117 -5.00 5.02 -5.04
N GLY A 118 -3.70 5.17 -4.78
CA GLY A 118 -2.92 4.20 -4.01
C GLY A 118 -3.46 4.01 -2.58
N ALA A 119 -3.76 5.11 -1.89
CA ALA A 119 -4.34 5.07 -0.54
C ALA A 119 -5.71 4.39 -0.50
N ARG A 120 -6.56 4.62 -1.52
CA ARG A 120 -7.84 3.89 -1.67
C ARG A 120 -7.64 2.38 -1.80
N ILE A 121 -6.66 1.93 -2.59
CA ILE A 121 -6.34 0.51 -2.74
C ILE A 121 -5.92 -0.09 -1.39
N LEU A 122 -4.98 0.56 -0.68
CA LEU A 122 -4.51 0.08 0.61
C LEU A 122 -5.67 0.01 1.62
N ARG A 123 -6.47 1.07 1.74
CA ARG A 123 -7.65 1.13 2.61
C ARG A 123 -8.59 -0.04 2.31
N ALA A 124 -8.92 -0.27 1.04
CA ALA A 124 -9.83 -1.34 0.64
C ALA A 124 -9.29 -2.74 0.98
N VAL A 125 -7.98 -2.97 0.80
CA VAL A 125 -7.32 -4.22 1.22
C VAL A 125 -7.41 -4.40 2.74
N MET A 126 -7.04 -3.38 3.51
CA MET A 126 -7.08 -3.44 4.98
C MET A 126 -8.50 -3.67 5.51
N GLN A 127 -9.50 -3.02 4.90
CA GLN A 127 -10.91 -3.23 5.23
C GLN A 127 -11.37 -4.66 4.90
N GLY A 128 -11.07 -5.15 3.68
CA GLY A 128 -11.45 -6.49 3.25
C GLY A 128 -10.85 -7.62 4.08
N LEU A 129 -9.63 -7.42 4.59
CA LEU A 129 -8.93 -8.39 5.44
C LEU A 129 -9.14 -8.14 6.94
N ALA A 130 -9.94 -7.16 7.33
CA ALA A 130 -10.11 -6.72 8.71
C ALA A 130 -8.78 -6.42 9.44
N ALA A 131 -7.77 -5.95 8.69
CA ALA A 131 -6.44 -5.68 9.22
C ALA A 131 -6.40 -4.27 9.85
N PRO A 132 -6.01 -4.14 11.13
CA PRO A 132 -5.95 -2.84 11.80
C PRO A 132 -4.75 -2.01 11.37
N ALA A 133 -3.69 -2.64 10.85
CA ALA A 133 -2.46 -2.00 10.44
C ALA A 133 -1.71 -2.80 9.36
N VAL A 134 -0.75 -2.15 8.71
CA VAL A 134 0.20 -2.75 7.79
C VAL A 134 1.62 -2.35 8.20
N ARG A 135 2.54 -3.30 8.25
CA ARG A 135 3.96 -3.02 8.45
C ARG A 135 4.57 -2.59 7.12
N VAL A 136 5.21 -1.43 7.08
CA VAL A 136 5.86 -0.90 5.89
C VAL A 136 7.23 -1.53 5.73
N SER A 137 7.61 -1.88 4.50
CA SER A 137 8.95 -2.38 4.18
C SER A 137 9.55 -1.59 3.02
N GLU A 138 10.75 -1.04 3.25
CA GLU A 138 11.64 -0.49 2.22
C GLU A 138 12.21 -1.57 1.28
N PHE A 139 12.20 -2.83 1.73
CA PHE A 139 12.69 -3.95 0.93
C PHE A 139 11.56 -4.56 0.13
N ASP A 140 11.83 -4.76 -1.16
CA ASP A 140 10.87 -5.19 -2.17
C ASP A 140 11.50 -6.22 -3.12
N LEU A 141 10.98 -6.30 -4.36
CA LEU A 141 11.40 -7.26 -5.37
C LEU A 141 12.91 -7.31 -5.60
N LEU A 142 13.59 -6.17 -5.74
CA LEU A 142 15.03 -6.14 -6.06
C LEU A 142 15.85 -6.72 -4.91
N HIS A 143 15.44 -6.45 -3.67
CA HIS A 143 16.06 -7.01 -2.47
C HIS A 143 15.82 -8.51 -2.38
N GLY A 144 14.62 -8.97 -2.71
CA GLY A 144 14.30 -10.39 -2.78
C GLY A 144 15.15 -11.15 -3.82
N ILE A 145 15.37 -10.55 -4.99
CA ILE A 145 16.24 -11.14 -6.04
C ILE A 145 17.69 -11.21 -5.55
N ALA A 146 18.21 -10.13 -4.96
CA ALA A 146 19.57 -10.12 -4.42
C ALA A 146 19.77 -11.18 -3.33
N LEU A 147 18.77 -11.35 -2.44
CA LEU A 147 18.80 -12.38 -1.42
C LEU A 147 18.77 -13.78 -2.04
N ALA A 148 17.88 -14.04 -3.00
CA ALA A 148 17.79 -15.33 -3.69
C ALA A 148 19.13 -15.72 -4.35
N ALA A 149 19.78 -14.77 -5.03
CA ALA A 149 21.09 -14.96 -5.62
C ALA A 149 22.19 -15.24 -4.59
N ALA A 150 22.12 -14.63 -3.39
CA ALA A 150 23.09 -14.83 -2.33
C ALA A 150 22.92 -16.17 -1.59
N VAL A 151 21.69 -16.66 -1.45
CA VAL A 151 21.39 -17.92 -0.74
C VAL A 151 21.46 -19.16 -1.63
N GLY A 152 21.73 -19.01 -2.93
CA GLY A 152 21.91 -20.12 -3.87
C GLY A 152 20.62 -20.90 -4.15
N ALA A 153 19.47 -20.21 -4.16
CA ALA A 153 18.17 -20.79 -4.50
C ALA A 153 17.90 -20.77 -6.01
#